data_AF-A0A355FQC5-F1
#
_entry.id   AF-A0A355FQC5-F1
#
_cell.length_a   1.000
_cell.length_b   1.000
_cell.length_c   1.000
_cell.angle_alpha   90.00
_cell.angle_beta   90.00
_cell.angle_gamma   90.00
#
_symmetry.space_group_name_H-M   'P 1'
#
loop_
_entity.id
_entity.type
_entity.pdbx_description
1 polymer ?
#
loop_
_entity_poly.entity_id
_entity_poly.type
_entity_poly.pdbx_seq_one_letter_code
_entity_poly.pdbx_strand_id
1 'polypeptide(L)'
;LGVNVPILPIWLIISVLVTLRYKPQVFHNLVCPFGALQRTVGRFALIGKEVDPKTCIGCELCEEVCPAGSIAVDGDEKKAGITTALCHQCTNCQEVCPQDAIHYGKISGAKEQKMSG
;
A
#
# COMPACT_ATOMS: atom_id res chain seq x y z
N LEU A 1 25.86 30.82 -27.63
CA LEU A 1 24.41 30.95 -27.39
C LEU A 1 24.09 30.19 -26.09
N GLY A 2 24.24 30.84 -24.93
CA GLY A 2 24.04 30.20 -23.62
C GLY A 2 22.59 30.38 -23.18
N VAL A 3 21.75 29.38 -23.46
CA VAL A 3 20.34 29.42 -23.04
C VAL A 3 20.31 29.11 -21.54
N ASN A 4 19.97 30.11 -20.72
CA ASN A 4 19.65 29.92 -19.31
C ASN A 4 18.27 29.27 -19.20
N VAL A 5 18.20 27.95 -19.42
CA VAL A 5 16.98 27.18 -19.16
C VAL A 5 16.84 27.07 -17.64
N PRO A 6 15.74 27.59 -17.04
CA PRO A 6 15.53 27.48 -15.62
C PRO A 6 15.09 26.04 -15.31
N ILE A 7 16.07 25.14 -15.20
CA ILE A 7 15.83 23.69 -15.10
C ILE A 7 15.07 23.31 -13.83
N LEU A 8 15.28 24.06 -12.74
CA LEU A 8 14.64 23.84 -11.45
C LEU A 8 13.11 24.01 -11.50
N PRO A 9 12.55 25.15 -11.96
CA PRO A 9 11.10 25.28 -12.04
C PRO A 9 10.47 24.32 -13.05
N ILE A 10 11.15 23.98 -14.14
CA ILE A 10 10.66 22.98 -15.10
C ILE A 10 10.51 21.62 -14.42
N TRP A 11 11.55 21.17 -13.69
CA TRP A 11 11.50 19.92 -12.93
C TRP A 11 10.42 19.92 -11.85
N LEU A 12 10.25 21.04 -11.14
CA LEU A 12 9.22 21.17 -10.11
C LEU A 12 7.82 21.05 -10.71
N ILE A 13 7.57 21.73 -11.83
CA ILE A 13 6.28 21.66 -12.54
C ILE A 13 6.03 20.22 -13.02
N ILE A 14 7.02 19.58 -13.63
CA ILE A 14 6.91 18.19 -14.08
C ILE A 14 6.59 17.27 -12.90
N SER A 15 7.32 17.38 -11.78
CA SER A 15 7.08 16.56 -10.59
C SER A 15 5.67 16.76 -10.04
N VAL A 16 5.20 18.00 -9.91
CA VAL A 16 3.84 18.29 -9.42
C VAL A 16 2.79 17.72 -10.37
N LEU A 17 2.96 17.88 -11.68
CA LEU A 17 2.05 17.31 -12.67
C LEU A 17 2.01 15.78 -12.60
N VAL A 18 3.16 15.11 -12.43
CA VAL A 18 3.25 13.66 -12.27
C VAL A 18 2.54 13.21 -10.99
N THR A 19 2.84 13.84 -9.84
CA THR A 19 2.21 13.51 -8.55
C THR A 19 0.69 13.68 -8.58
N LEU A 20 0.19 14.72 -9.26
CA LEU A 20 -1.26 14.96 -9.36
C LEU A 20 -1.98 14.00 -10.32
N ARG A 21 -1.26 13.28 -11.20
CA ARG A 21 -1.88 12.38 -12.18
C ARG A 21 -1.82 10.90 -11.81
N TYR A 22 -0.83 10.48 -11.03
CA TYR A 22 -0.68 9.08 -10.66
C TYR A 22 -1.10 8.84 -9.21
N LYS A 23 -1.95 7.83 -8.98
CA LYS A 23 -2.26 7.38 -7.62
C LYS A 23 -0.97 6.91 -6.93
N PRO A 24 -0.80 7.15 -5.62
CA PRO A 24 0.40 6.74 -4.86
C PRO A 24 0.79 5.27 -5.06
N GLN A 25 -0.20 4.39 -5.20
CA GLN A 25 0.02 2.96 -5.46
C GLN A 25 0.82 2.66 -6.74
N VAL A 26 0.69 3.48 -7.79
CA VAL A 26 1.46 3.30 -9.04
C VAL A 26 2.92 3.64 -8.81
N PHE A 27 3.20 4.70 -8.05
CA PHE A 27 4.56 5.05 -7.71
C PHE A 27 5.23 3.95 -6.89
N HIS A 28 4.56 3.50 -5.82
CA HIS A 28 5.12 2.51 -4.90
C HIS A 28 5.23 1.10 -5.48
N ASN A 29 4.32 0.70 -6.37
CA ASN A 29 4.31 -0.66 -6.91
C ASN A 29 5.02 -0.81 -8.27
N LEU A 30 5.19 0.28 -9.03
CA LEU A 30 5.71 0.21 -10.42
C LEU A 30 6.91 1.14 -10.66
N VAL A 31 6.90 2.37 -10.16
CA VAL A 31 7.95 3.37 -10.48
C VAL A 31 9.13 3.26 -9.50
N CYS A 32 8.86 2.97 -8.24
CA CYS A 32 9.88 2.90 -7.21
C CYS A 32 10.70 1.60 -7.35
N PRO A 33 12.02 1.69 -7.61
CA PRO A 33 12.86 0.49 -7.74
C PRO A 33 12.90 -0.34 -6.45
N PHE A 34 12.76 0.31 -5.29
CA PHE A 34 12.64 -0.37 -3.99
C PHE A 34 11.32 -1.14 -3.85
N GLY A 35 10.23 -0.66 -4.45
CA GLY A 35 8.94 -1.33 -4.43
C GLY A 35 8.98 -2.70 -5.12
N ALA A 36 9.67 -2.77 -6.27
CA ALA A 36 9.89 -4.03 -6.99
C ALA A 36 10.69 -5.03 -6.15
N LEU A 37 11.75 -4.56 -5.47
CA LEU A 37 12.55 -5.39 -4.57
C LEU A 37 11.74 -5.85 -3.34
N GLN A 38 10.94 -4.97 -2.75
CA GLN A 38 10.10 -5.29 -1.61
C GLN A 38 9.05 -6.34 -1.95
N ARG A 39 8.49 -6.30 -3.17
CA ARG A 39 7.50 -7.28 -3.63
C ARG A 39 8.06 -8.71 -3.67
N THR A 40 9.32 -8.89 -4.07
CA THR A 40 9.93 -10.23 -4.18
C THR A 40 10.30 -10.79 -2.82
N VAL A 41 10.90 -9.98 -1.95
CA VAL A 41 11.29 -10.41 -0.59
C VAL A 41 10.05 -10.55 0.32
N GLY A 42 9.11 -9.60 0.25
CA GLY A 42 7.91 -9.56 1.08
C GLY A 42 6.95 -10.73 0.84
N ARG A 43 7.05 -11.43 -0.30
CA ARG A 43 6.32 -12.68 -0.55
C ARG A 43 6.73 -13.79 0.41
N PHE A 44 7.97 -13.78 0.89
CA PHE A 44 8.51 -14.77 1.83
C PHE A 44 8.49 -14.29 3.29
N ALA A 45 7.83 -13.16 3.56
CA ALA A 45 7.70 -12.68 4.92
C ALA A 45 6.92 -13.67 5.80
N LEU A 46 7.42 -13.93 7.00
CA LEU A 46 6.73 -14.71 8.04
C LEU A 46 6.11 -13.82 9.12
N ILE A 47 6.43 -12.53 9.08
CA ILE A 47 6.03 -11.53 10.05
C ILE A 47 5.56 -10.31 9.26
N GLY A 48 4.43 -9.74 9.64
CA GLY A 48 3.83 -8.62 8.93
C GLY A 48 2.62 -8.06 9.66
N LYS A 49 1.91 -7.15 8.99
CA LYS A 49 0.59 -6.69 9.45
C LYS A 49 -0.45 -7.76 9.09
N GLU A 50 -1.29 -8.08 10.05
CA GLU A 50 -2.39 -9.04 9.91
C GLU A 50 -3.67 -8.44 10.50
N VAL A 51 -4.80 -8.88 9.96
CA VAL A 51 -6.13 -8.48 10.43
C VAL A 51 -6.71 -9.62 11.26
N ASP A 52 -7.16 -9.33 12.48
CA ASP A 52 -7.95 -10.27 13.27
C ASP A 52 -9.38 -10.34 12.69
N PRO A 53 -9.79 -11.48 12.10
CA PRO A 53 -11.10 -11.61 11.51
C PRO A 53 -12.23 -11.58 12.55
N LYS A 54 -11.96 -11.79 13.84
CA LYS A 54 -12.99 -11.77 14.89
C LYS A 54 -13.42 -10.34 15.24
N THR A 55 -12.49 -9.40 15.22
CA THR A 55 -12.74 -7.99 15.57
C THR A 55 -12.97 -7.11 14.33
N CYS A 56 -12.49 -7.53 13.16
CA CYS A 56 -12.72 -6.81 11.91
C CYS A 56 -14.22 -6.77 11.55
N ILE A 57 -14.74 -5.57 11.29
CA ILE A 57 -16.15 -5.35 10.88
C ILE A 57 -16.32 -5.04 9.38
N GLY A 58 -15.24 -5.05 8.60
CA GLY A 58 -15.31 -4.81 7.15
C GLY A 58 -15.73 -3.39 6.76
N CYS A 59 -15.31 -2.38 7.53
CA CYS A 59 -15.70 -0.97 7.29
C CYS A 59 -14.90 -0.24 6.20
N GLU A 60 -13.98 -0.91 5.50
CA GLU A 60 -13.20 -0.39 4.36
C GLU A 60 -12.27 0.81 4.62
N LEU A 61 -12.31 1.44 5.80
CA LEU A 61 -11.43 2.57 6.14
C LEU A 61 -9.93 2.26 5.94
N CYS A 62 -9.51 1.06 6.34
CA CYS A 62 -8.12 0.62 6.18
C CYS A 62 -7.69 0.44 4.72
N GLU A 63 -8.63 0.10 3.82
CA GLU A 63 -8.40 0.00 2.38
C GLU A 63 -8.27 1.40 1.76
N GLU A 64 -9.14 2.33 2.14
CA GLU A 64 -9.13 3.72 1.63
C GLU A 64 -7.82 4.45 1.97
N VAL A 65 -7.31 4.30 3.20
CA VAL A 65 -6.10 4.99 3.64
C VAL A 65 -4.80 4.32 3.19
N CYS A 66 -4.86 3.15 2.55
CA CYS A 66 -3.66 2.40 2.18
C CYS A 66 -2.98 2.99 0.93
N PRO A 67 -1.82 3.68 1.04
CA PRO A 67 -1.19 4.31 -0.11
C PRO A 67 -0.61 3.28 -1.10
N ALA A 68 -0.35 2.06 -0.63
CA ALA A 68 0.19 0.97 -1.42
C ALA A 68 -0.88 0.14 -2.14
N GLY A 69 -2.16 0.33 -1.79
CA GLY A 69 -3.25 -0.55 -2.24
C GLY A 69 -3.02 -2.01 -1.82
N SER A 70 -2.41 -2.25 -0.65
CA SER A 70 -2.07 -3.59 -0.18
C SER A 70 -3.19 -4.24 0.64
N ILE A 71 -4.31 -3.56 0.83
CA ILE A 71 -5.43 -4.00 1.66
C ILE A 71 -6.67 -4.05 0.78
N ALA A 72 -7.46 -5.12 0.91
CA ALA A 72 -8.75 -5.26 0.25
C ALA A 72 -9.75 -5.88 1.22
N VAL A 73 -10.97 -5.36 1.27
CA VAL A 73 -12.08 -5.96 2.03
C VAL A 73 -12.85 -6.92 1.13
N ASP A 74 -12.99 -8.17 1.57
CA ASP A 74 -13.85 -9.14 0.89
C ASP A 74 -15.32 -8.77 1.09
N GLY A 75 -16.06 -8.63 -0.03
CA GLY A 75 -17.47 -8.20 0.00
C GLY A 75 -18.43 -9.24 0.59
N ASP A 76 -18.09 -10.52 0.53
CA ASP A 76 -18.90 -11.61 1.06
C ASP A 76 -18.59 -11.86 2.53
N GLU A 77 -17.30 -11.97 2.89
CA GLU A 77 -16.87 -12.26 4.27
C GLU A 77 -16.86 -11.00 5.16
N LYS A 78 -16.87 -9.80 4.56
CA LYS A 78 -16.72 -8.49 5.23
C LYS A 78 -15.47 -8.44 6.12
N LYS A 79 -14.36 -8.98 5.62
CA LYS A 79 -13.06 -8.98 6.30
C LYS A 79 -11.99 -8.37 5.42
N ALA A 80 -11.14 -7.54 6.03
CA ALA A 80 -9.97 -7.00 5.37
C ALA A 80 -8.87 -8.07 5.29
N GLY A 81 -8.22 -8.17 4.13
CA GLY A 81 -7.01 -8.93 3.91
C GLY A 81 -5.84 -8.02 3.56
N ILE A 82 -4.63 -8.38 3.98
CA ILE A 82 -3.40 -7.61 3.72
C ILE A 82 -2.45 -8.45 2.87
N THR A 83 -2.09 -7.94 1.69
CA THR A 83 -1.04 -8.50 0.85
C THR A 83 0.32 -8.01 1.34
N THR A 84 1.00 -8.81 2.15
CA THR A 84 2.29 -8.46 2.79
C THR A 84 3.38 -8.05 1.79
N ALA A 85 3.39 -8.66 0.60
CA ALA A 85 4.35 -8.31 -0.46
C ALA A 85 4.27 -6.84 -0.91
N LEU A 86 3.12 -6.18 -0.74
CA LEU A 86 2.91 -4.77 -1.11
C LEU A 86 2.86 -3.84 0.10
N CYS A 87 2.82 -4.40 1.31
CA CYS A 87 2.71 -3.62 2.53
C CYS A 87 4.01 -2.87 2.81
N HIS A 88 3.92 -1.54 2.91
CA HIS A 88 5.03 -0.65 3.25
C HIS A 88 5.19 -0.43 4.76
N GLN A 89 4.40 -1.13 5.58
CA GLN A 89 4.45 -1.05 7.06
C GLN A 89 4.28 0.38 7.62
N CYS A 90 3.53 1.24 6.93
CA CYS A 90 3.32 2.66 7.26
C CYS A 90 2.30 2.96 8.37
N THR A 91 1.70 1.92 8.99
CA THR A 91 0.75 1.99 10.13
C THR A 91 -0.58 2.75 9.94
N ASN A 92 -0.80 3.47 8.83
CA ASN A 92 -2.08 4.17 8.56
C ASN A 92 -3.33 3.31 8.81
N CYS A 93 -3.30 2.04 8.40
CA CYS A 93 -4.42 1.13 8.54
C CYS A 93 -4.75 0.80 10.01
N GLN A 94 -3.72 0.71 10.87
CA GLN A 94 -3.89 0.47 12.29
C GLN A 94 -4.46 1.72 12.98
N GLU A 95 -3.98 2.90 12.61
CA GLU A 95 -4.41 4.18 13.19
C GLU A 95 -5.89 4.51 12.88
N VAL A 96 -6.37 4.15 11.68
CA VAL A 96 -7.76 4.40 11.28
C VAL A 96 -8.72 3.30 11.75
N CYS A 97 -8.23 2.15 12.24
CA CYS A 97 -9.09 1.01 12.55
C CYS A 97 -9.90 1.27 13.83
N PRO A 98 -11.24 1.38 13.76
CA PRO A 98 -12.06 1.68 14.94
C PRO A 98 -12.18 0.50 15.91
N GLN A 99 -11.80 -0.71 15.49
CA GLN A 99 -11.86 -1.94 16.28
C GLN A 99 -10.49 -2.44 16.73
N ASP A 100 -9.42 -1.68 16.43
CA ASP A 100 -8.03 -2.09 16.64
C ASP A 100 -7.75 -3.52 16.11
N ALA A 101 -8.32 -3.85 14.95
CA ALA A 101 -8.28 -5.22 14.40
C ALA A 101 -6.97 -5.54 13.66
N ILE A 102 -6.01 -4.61 13.58
CA ILE A 102 -4.81 -4.73 12.75
C ILE A 102 -3.57 -4.71 13.63
N HIS A 103 -2.80 -5.79 13.61
CA HIS A 103 -1.61 -5.93 14.46
C HIS A 103 -0.39 -6.38 13.66
N TYR A 104 0.79 -6.12 14.21
CA TYR A 104 2.06 -6.64 13.66
C TYR A 104 2.43 -7.94 14.36
N GLY A 105 2.60 -9.02 13.61
CA GLY A 105 2.83 -10.35 14.19
C GLY A 105 3.12 -11.41 13.14
N LYS A 106 3.01 -12.68 13.54
CA LYS A 106 3.17 -13.82 12.64
C LYS A 106 1.96 -13.92 11.72
N ILE A 107 2.16 -13.72 10.43
CA ILE A 107 1.10 -13.83 9.42
C ILE A 107 0.70 -15.30 9.20
N SER A 108 -0.58 -15.60 9.43
CA SER A 108 -1.12 -16.95 9.29
C SER A 108 -1.35 -17.32 7.81
N GLY A 109 -0.25 -17.65 7.13
CA GLY A 109 -0.26 -18.14 5.75
C GLY A 109 -0.18 -17.02 4.72
N ALA A 110 0.91 -17.02 3.96
CA ALA A 110 1.13 -16.16 2.80
C ALA A 110 0.14 -16.53 1.68
N LYS A 111 -1.14 -16.16 1.83
CA LYS A 111 -2.13 -16.26 0.77
C LYS A 111 -2.00 -15.00 -0.08
N GLU A 112 -1.40 -15.15 -1.25
CA GLU A 112 -1.40 -14.11 -2.28
C GLU A 112 -2.85 -13.87 -2.72
N GLN A 113 -3.50 -12.86 -2.14
CA GLN A 113 -4.81 -12.42 -2.60
C GLN A 113 -4.60 -11.74 -3.96
N LYS A 114 -5.07 -12.39 -5.03
CA LYS A 114 -5.03 -11.87 -6.38
C LYS A 114 -5.73 -10.52 -6.43
N MET A 115 -4.95 -9.48 -6.72
CA MET A 115 -5.44 -8.19 -7.18
C MET A 115 -6.14 -8.40 -8.52
N SER A 116 -7.48 -8.42 -8.56
CA SER A 116 -8.20 -8.42 -9.84
C SER A 116 -7.92 -7.08 -10.53
N GLY A 117 -7.41 -7.17 -11.76
CA GLY A 117 -7.46 -6.06 -12.71
C GLY A 117 -8.88 -5.81 -13.21
#